data_AF-A0A7J4L8U7-F1
#
_entry.id   AF-A0A7J4L8U7-F1
#
_cell.length_a   1.000
_cell.length_b   1.000
_cell.length_c   1.000
_cell.angle_alpha   90.00
_cell.angle_beta   90.00
_cell.angle_gamma   90.00
#
_symmetry.space_group_name_H-M   'P 1'
#
loop_
_entity.id
_entity.type
_entity.pdbx_description
1 polymer ?
#
loop_
_entity_poly.entity_id
_entity_poly.type
_entity_poly.pdbx_seq_one_letter_code
_entity_poly.pdbx_strand_id
1 'polypeptide(L)' 'MKTKLSISMDEELVKQIEKNLAEGSFRNKSHIIEYALKEFLRRK' A
#
# COMPACT_ATOMS: atom_id res chain seq x y z
N MET A 1 8.24 -12.23 -10.17
CA MET A 1 6.83 -12.67 -10.05
C MET A 1 6.19 -11.96 -8.87
N LYS A 2 4.90 -11.62 -8.95
CA LYS A 2 4.16 -11.07 -7.81
C LYS A 2 3.18 -12.12 -7.28
N THR A 3 3.02 -12.18 -5.97
CA THR A 3 2.07 -13.07 -5.28
C THR A 3 0.89 -12.25 -4.78
N LYS A 4 -0.33 -12.79 -4.89
CA LYS A 4 -1.51 -12.15 -4.30
C LYS A 4 -1.46 -12.27 -2.79
N LEU A 5 -1.71 -11.15 -2.10
CA LEU A 5 -1.83 -11.10 -0.66
C LEU A 5 -3.25 -10.67 -0.31
N SER A 6 -3.92 -11.45 0.54
CA SER A 6 -5.22 -11.09 1.12
C SER A 6 -4.99 -10.74 2.59
N ILE A 7 -5.35 -9.51 2.98
CA ILE A 7 -5.20 -9.00 4.34
C ILE A 7 -6.45 -8.25 4.75
N SER A 8 -6.77 -8.30 6.04
CA SER A 8 -7.74 -7.39 6.66
C SER A 8 -7.01 -6.12 7.08
N MET A 9 -7.59 -4.97 6.80
CA MET A 9 -7.04 -3.66 7.15
C MET A 9 -8.17 -2.77 7.66
N ASP A 10 -7.81 -1.81 8.50
CA ASP A 10 -8.72 -0.77 8.93
C ASP A 10 -9.30 0.01 7.74
N GLU A 11 -10.61 0.27 7.76
CA GLU A 11 -11.33 0.90 6.65
C GLU A 11 -10.89 2.36 6.42
N GLU A 12 -10.62 3.10 7.50
CA GLU A 12 -10.16 4.48 7.41
C GLU A 12 -8.77 4.54 6.75
N LEU A 13 -7.90 3.61 7.11
CA LEU A 13 -6.59 3.47 6.48
C LEU A 13 -6.71 3.17 4.96
N VAL A 14 -7.64 2.30 4.56
CA VAL A 14 -7.89 2.03 3.13
C VAL A 14 -8.36 3.29 2.39
N LYS A 15 -9.23 4.09 3.00
CA LYS A 15 -9.69 5.37 2.41
C LYS A 15 -8.55 6.38 2.26
N GLN A 16 -7.63 6.45 3.23
CA GLN A 16 -6.45 7.32 3.12
C GLN A 16 -5.53 6.88 1.98
N ILE A 17 -5.33 5.57 1.80
CA ILE A 17 -4.55 5.01 0.68
C ILE A 17 -5.17 5.40 -0.66
N GLU A 18 -6.51 5.36 -0.78
CA GLU A 18 -7.21 5.78 -2.00
C GLU A 18 -7.03 7.27 -2.30
N LYS A 19 -7.08 8.14 -1.29
CA LYS A 19 -6.81 9.58 -1.46
C LYS A 19 -5.39 9.83 -1.98
N ASN A 20 -4.39 9.22 -1.35
CA ASN A 20 -2.99 9.34 -1.75
C ASN A 20 -2.72 8.79 -3.16
N LEU A 21 -3.52 7.83 -3.63
CA LEU A 21 -3.40 7.30 -4.99
C LEU A 21 -3.79 8.34 -6.05
N ALA A 22 -4.76 9.21 -5.75
CA ALA A 22 -5.20 10.28 -6.65
C ALA A 22 -4.13 11.36 -6.90
N GLU A 23 -3.13 11.47 -6.02
CA GLU A 23 -2.02 12.42 -6.12
C GLU A 23 -0.90 11.96 -7.08
N GLY A 24 -1.08 10.82 -7.76
CA GLY A 24 -0.28 10.43 -8.93
C GLY A 24 1.08 9.76 -8.64
N SER A 25 1.45 9.59 -7.36
CA SER A 25 2.75 8.99 -6.98
C SER A 25 2.78 7.46 -7.05
N PHE A 26 1.63 6.80 -7.13
CA PHE A 26 1.53 5.33 -7.14
C PHE A 26 0.60 4.80 -8.24
N ARG A 27 0.91 3.60 -8.74
CA ARG A 27 0.17 2.98 -9.86
C ARG A 27 -1.14 2.33 -9.45
N ASN A 28 -1.23 1.85 -8.20
CA ASN A 28 -2.39 1.20 -7.61
C ASN A 28 -2.17 1.00 -6.11
N LYS A 29 -3.22 0.53 -5.40
CA LYS A 29 -3.16 0.20 -3.97
C LYS A 29 -2.03 -0.78 -3.64
N SER A 30 -1.85 -1.83 -4.44
CA SER A 30 -0.81 -2.83 -4.20
C SER A 30 0.59 -2.23 -4.27
N HIS A 31 0.83 -1.22 -5.10
CA HIS A 31 2.11 -0.52 -5.18
C HIS A 31 2.41 0.25 -3.88
N ILE A 32 1.39 0.88 -3.29
CA ILE A 32 1.50 1.61 -2.02
C ILE A 32 1.85 0.64 -0.89
N ILE A 33 1.10 -0.46 -0.78
CA ILE A 33 1.33 -1.49 0.25
C ILE A 33 2.72 -2.13 0.07
N GLU A 34 3.13 -2.43 -1.16
CA GLU A 34 4.45 -2.99 -1.44
C GLU A 34 5.58 -2.01 -1.04
N TYR A 35 5.42 -0.71 -1.31
CA TYR A 35 6.37 0.32 -0.89
C TYR A 35 6.47 0.41 0.64
N ALA A 36 5.33 0.49 1.33
CA ALA A 36 5.29 0.57 2.78
C ALA A 36 5.93 -0.65 3.45
N LEU A 37 5.67 -1.87 2.94
CA LEU A 37 6.28 -3.10 3.44
C LEU A 37 7.79 -3.13 3.22
N LYS A 38 8.29 -2.65 2.08
CA LYS A 38 9.73 -2.52 1.81
C LYS A 38 10.40 -1.55 2.77
N GLU A 39 9.80 -0.38 2.99
CA GLU A 39 10.31 0.61 3.94
C GLU A 39 10.30 0.08 5.39
N PHE A 40 9.25 -0.64 5.78
CA PHE A 40 9.18 -1.30 7.08
C PHE A 40 10.33 -2.30 7.26
N LEU A 41 10.56 -3.17 6.28
CA LEU A 41 11.64 -4.16 6.32
C LEU A 41 13.04 -3.54 6.29
N ARG A 42 13.22 -2.37 5.65
CA ARG A 42 14.50 -1.65 5.60
C ARG A 42 14.86 -0.99 6.93
N ARG A 43 13.86 -0.57 7.71
CA ARG A 43 14.03 0.14 8.99
C ARG A 43 14.07 -0.80 10.20
N LYS A 44 13.87 -2.10 9.98
CA LYS A 44 13.93 -3.15 10.99
C LYS A 44 15.35 -3.71 11.05
#